data_AF-A0A7W9YNY5-F1
#
_entry.id   AF-A0A7W9YNY5-F1
#
_cell.length_a   1.000
_cell.length_b   1.000
_cell.length_c   1.000
_cell.angle_alpha   90.00
_cell.angle_beta   90.00
_cell.angle_gamma   90.00
#
_symmetry.space_group_name_H-M   'P 1'
#
loop_
_entity.id
_entity.type
_entity.pdbx_description
1 polymer ?
#
loop_
_entity_poly.entity_id
_entity_poly.type
_entity_poly.pdbx_seq_one_letter_code
_entity_poly.pdbx_strand_id
1 'polypeptide(L)'
;MTDQDLVHALRSNRIQPSDAYARLYDAYGEELYRECWVSLRDTDMAHTVLRDTFIVARAHIDRLSDTTRLREWLIAIARAECARHPRTARAHAAAVASSRASGTAPAPVAGPLGDECDDGFGTETDSCRRPPCLRLRVLSGVTGPDLSGYRAHIAERADSFDRGGFPVPPSQQCPDTLSSRLVPGLILAACALLILVLVVYVCVRTTPAPMPWPLDPLVTMSG
;
A
#
# COMPACT_ATOMS: atom_id res chain seq x y z
N MET A 1 18.96 -20.38 -9.45
CA MET A 1 17.50 -20.15 -9.60
C MET A 1 17.33 -18.68 -9.91
N THR A 2 16.66 -18.33 -11.00
CA THR A 2 16.54 -16.94 -11.46
C THR A 2 15.32 -16.25 -10.84
N ASP A 3 15.31 -14.92 -10.85
CA ASP A 3 14.17 -14.10 -10.42
C ASP A 3 12.89 -14.49 -11.17
N GLN A 4 13.00 -14.77 -12.46
CA GLN A 4 11.88 -15.21 -13.29
C GLN A 4 11.31 -16.55 -12.83
N ASP A 5 12.15 -17.51 -12.42
CA ASP A 5 11.71 -18.79 -11.88
C ASP A 5 10.94 -18.61 -10.56
N LEU A 6 11.40 -17.67 -9.72
CA LEU A 6 10.76 -17.35 -8.44
C LEU A 6 9.41 -16.65 -8.64
N VAL A 7 9.32 -15.70 -9.57
CA VAL A 7 8.06 -15.06 -9.95
C VAL A 7 7.07 -16.11 -10.48
N HIS A 8 7.52 -16.97 -11.39
CA HIS A 8 6.68 -18.05 -11.91
C HIS A 8 6.20 -18.98 -10.78
N ALA A 9 7.07 -19.30 -9.83
CA ALA A 9 6.70 -20.15 -8.70
C ALA A 9 5.67 -19.51 -7.77
N LEU A 10 5.74 -18.18 -7.56
CA LEU A 10 4.79 -17.44 -6.75
C LEU A 10 3.43 -17.25 -7.44
N ARG A 11 3.42 -17.04 -8.77
CA ARG A 11 2.20 -16.89 -9.59
C ARG A 11 1.47 -18.21 -9.82
N SER A 12 2.19 -19.32 -9.86
CA SER A 12 1.61 -20.62 -10.18
C SER A 12 0.78 -21.17 -9.04
N ASN A 13 -0.52 -21.37 -9.29
CA ASN A 13 -1.41 -22.06 -8.36
C ASN A 13 -1.15 -23.57 -8.27
N ARG A 14 -0.32 -24.13 -9.17
CA ARG A 14 0.06 -25.56 -9.13
C ARG A 14 1.16 -25.86 -8.12
N ILE A 15 1.94 -24.86 -7.73
CA ILE A 15 3.03 -25.04 -6.77
C ILE A 15 2.46 -24.88 -5.36
N GLN A 16 2.77 -25.84 -4.49
CA GLN A 16 2.31 -25.79 -3.11
C GLN A 16 2.79 -24.50 -2.45
N PRO A 17 1.93 -23.82 -1.65
CA PRO A 17 2.32 -22.54 -1.10
C PRO A 17 3.61 -22.53 -0.29
N SER A 18 3.82 -23.57 0.52
CA SER A 18 5.05 -23.80 1.30
C SER A 18 6.31 -23.81 0.45
N ASP A 19 6.25 -24.44 -0.72
CA ASP A 19 7.42 -24.63 -1.59
C ASP A 19 7.80 -23.32 -2.27
N ALA A 20 6.82 -22.54 -2.71
CA ALA A 20 7.07 -21.22 -3.27
C ALA A 20 7.73 -20.30 -2.22
N TYR A 21 7.25 -20.32 -0.97
CA TYR A 21 7.85 -19.55 0.12
C TYR A 21 9.24 -20.07 0.52
N ALA A 22 9.46 -21.38 0.50
CA ALA A 22 10.77 -21.97 0.76
C ALA A 22 11.81 -21.49 -0.26
N ARG A 23 11.48 -21.55 -1.55
CA ARG A 23 12.35 -21.06 -2.65
C ARG A 23 12.63 -19.57 -2.54
N LEU A 24 11.61 -18.77 -2.19
CA LEU A 24 11.76 -17.33 -1.97
C LEU A 24 12.69 -17.04 -0.79
N TYR A 25 12.53 -17.78 0.31
CA TYR A 25 13.39 -17.66 1.48
C TYR A 25 14.83 -18.09 1.19
N ASP A 26 15.02 -19.18 0.44
CA ASP A 26 16.34 -19.63 0.00
C ASP A 26 17.09 -18.56 -0.79
N ALA A 27 16.38 -17.85 -1.67
CA ALA A 27 16.97 -16.83 -2.54
C ALA A 27 17.21 -15.49 -1.82
N TYR A 28 16.21 -14.96 -1.09
CA TYR A 28 16.25 -13.59 -0.55
C TYR A 28 16.04 -13.48 0.95
N GLY A 29 15.76 -14.59 1.65
CA GLY A 29 15.34 -14.56 3.04
C GLY A 29 16.37 -13.94 3.98
N GLU A 30 17.68 -14.12 3.71
CA GLU A 30 18.73 -13.48 4.51
C GLU A 30 18.84 -11.98 4.25
N GLU A 31 18.80 -11.58 2.99
CA GLU A 31 18.89 -10.18 2.58
C GLU A 31 17.72 -9.36 3.12
N LEU A 32 16.50 -9.88 2.96
CA LEU A 32 15.30 -9.22 3.45
C LEU A 32 15.26 -9.17 4.98
N TYR A 33 15.72 -10.23 5.66
CA TYR A 33 15.87 -10.21 7.11
C TYR A 33 16.83 -9.10 7.57
N ARG A 34 17.97 -8.95 6.88
CA ARG A 34 18.97 -7.93 7.18
C ARG A 34 18.39 -6.52 7.03
N GLU A 35 17.66 -6.26 5.95
CA GLU A 35 16.97 -4.97 5.74
C GLU A 35 15.97 -4.68 6.87
N CYS A 36 15.19 -5.69 7.27
CA CYS A 36 14.22 -5.55 8.37
C CYS A 36 14.91 -5.27 9.71
N TRP A 37 15.99 -6.01 10.02
CA TRP A 37 16.74 -5.85 11.26
C TRP A 37 17.43 -4.49 11.35
N VAL A 38 18.03 -4.00 10.25
CA VAL A 38 18.62 -2.66 10.20
C VAL A 38 17.59 -1.57 10.53
N SER A 39 16.35 -1.75 10.08
CA SER A 39 15.26 -0.80 10.26
C SER A 39 14.62 -0.85 11.66
N LEU A 40 14.49 -2.05 12.25
CA LEU A 40 13.72 -2.27 13.48
C LEU A 40 14.59 -2.45 14.73
N ARG A 41 15.83 -2.95 14.56
CA ARG A 41 16.78 -3.33 15.64
C ARG A 41 16.18 -4.25 16.70
N ASP A 42 15.23 -5.07 16.29
CA ASP A 42 14.50 -6.03 17.12
C ASP A 42 14.30 -7.31 16.31
N THR A 43 14.81 -8.43 16.82
CA THR A 43 14.86 -9.74 16.15
C THR A 43 13.46 -10.32 15.91
N ASP A 44 12.58 -10.25 16.89
CA ASP A 44 11.23 -10.82 16.79
C ASP A 44 10.33 -9.97 15.89
N MET A 45 10.53 -8.65 15.90
CA MET A 45 9.85 -7.77 14.95
C MET A 45 10.39 -7.92 13.53
N ALA A 46 11.71 -8.04 13.34
CA ALA A 46 12.28 -8.31 12.04
C ALA A 46 11.78 -9.63 11.45
N HIS A 47 11.66 -10.67 12.28
CA HIS A 47 11.03 -11.94 11.89
C HIS A 47 9.57 -11.75 11.45
N THR A 48 8.78 -11.02 12.24
CA THR A 48 7.36 -10.74 11.96
C THR A 48 7.20 -9.97 10.65
N VAL A 49 7.99 -8.92 10.44
CA VAL A 49 7.93 -8.10 9.23
C VAL A 49 8.42 -8.87 8.00
N LEU A 50 9.42 -9.74 8.13
CA LEU A 50 9.83 -10.62 7.05
C LEU A 50 8.72 -11.60 6.64
N ARG A 51 8.02 -12.19 7.61
CA ARG A 51 6.83 -13.02 7.36
C ARG A 51 5.77 -12.22 6.59
N ASP A 52 5.46 -11.02 7.04
CA ASP A 52 4.46 -10.16 6.43
C ASP A 52 4.85 -9.76 5.01
N THR A 53 6.13 -9.46 4.78
CA THR A 53 6.70 -9.19 3.46
C THR A 53 6.42 -10.33 2.49
N PHE A 54 6.60 -11.59 2.91
CA PHE A 54 6.31 -12.74 2.05
C PHE A 54 4.83 -12.90 1.76
N ILE A 55 3.96 -12.64 2.75
CA ILE A 55 2.52 -12.68 2.57
C ILE A 55 2.09 -11.63 1.54
N VAL A 56 2.55 -10.38 1.69
CA VAL A 56 2.28 -9.28 0.74
C VAL A 56 2.84 -9.61 -0.64
N ALA A 57 4.09 -10.08 -0.71
CA ALA A 57 4.73 -10.44 -1.97
C ALA A 57 3.93 -11.48 -2.74
N ARG A 58 3.46 -12.55 -2.09
CA ARG A 58 2.63 -13.54 -2.80
C ARG A 58 1.28 -12.98 -3.23
N ALA A 59 0.63 -12.20 -2.37
CA ALA A 59 -0.69 -11.65 -2.68
C ALA A 59 -0.67 -10.66 -3.87
N HIS A 60 0.45 -9.96 -4.07
CA HIS A 60 0.56 -8.89 -5.06
C HIS A 60 1.58 -9.18 -6.18
N ILE A 61 2.08 -10.41 -6.29
CA ILE A 61 3.09 -10.77 -7.31
C ILE A 61 2.61 -10.54 -8.75
N ASP A 62 1.30 -10.57 -8.99
CA ASP A 62 0.71 -10.29 -10.31
C ASP A 62 0.81 -8.82 -10.71
N ARG A 63 1.03 -7.91 -9.75
CA ARG A 63 1.24 -6.48 -10.02
C ARG A 63 2.65 -6.19 -10.55
N LEU A 64 3.63 -7.05 -10.26
CA LEU A 64 5.02 -6.84 -10.69
C LEU A 64 5.14 -7.03 -12.22
N SER A 65 5.21 -5.91 -12.94
CA SER A 65 5.26 -5.95 -14.40
C SER A 65 6.61 -6.42 -14.94
N ASP A 66 7.71 -5.97 -14.32
CA ASP A 66 9.07 -6.34 -14.69
C ASP A 66 9.64 -7.36 -13.71
N THR A 67 9.73 -8.62 -14.16
CA THR A 67 10.17 -9.75 -13.32
C THR A 67 11.65 -9.72 -13.01
N THR A 68 12.45 -8.95 -13.76
CA THR A 68 13.89 -8.80 -13.48
C THR A 68 14.17 -7.93 -12.27
N ARG A 69 13.15 -7.18 -11.82
CA ARG A 69 13.22 -6.27 -10.66
C ARG A 69 12.63 -6.89 -9.39
N LEU A 70 12.52 -8.22 -9.34
CA LEU A 70 11.94 -8.93 -8.20
C LEU A 70 12.65 -8.56 -6.90
N ARG A 71 14.00 -8.52 -6.92
CA ARG A 71 14.80 -8.16 -5.75
C ARG A 71 14.46 -6.76 -5.22
N GLU A 72 14.51 -5.75 -6.09
CA GLU A 72 14.22 -4.36 -5.71
C GLU A 72 12.78 -4.22 -5.19
N TRP A 73 11.85 -4.94 -5.82
CA TRP A 73 10.45 -4.96 -5.43
C TRP A 73 10.24 -5.57 -4.03
N LEU A 74 10.88 -6.70 -3.72
CA LEU A 74 10.83 -7.33 -2.40
C LEU A 74 11.42 -6.43 -1.32
N ILE A 75 12.55 -5.77 -1.59
CA ILE A 75 13.16 -4.81 -0.65
C ILE A 75 12.21 -3.61 -0.44
N ALA A 76 11.54 -3.12 -1.48
CA ALA A 76 10.57 -2.05 -1.36
C ALA A 76 9.36 -2.45 -0.48
N ILE A 77 8.86 -3.68 -0.64
CA ILE A 77 7.80 -4.22 0.24
C ILE A 77 8.30 -4.30 1.68
N ALA A 78 9.49 -4.88 1.91
CA ALA A 78 10.04 -5.01 3.25
C ALA A 78 10.17 -3.65 3.95
N ARG A 79 10.62 -2.62 3.23
CA ARG A 79 10.71 -1.25 3.76
C ARG A 79 9.33 -0.65 4.06
N ALA A 80 8.34 -0.89 3.21
CA ALA A 80 6.97 -0.44 3.44
C ALA A 80 6.37 -1.11 4.69
N GLU A 81 6.55 -2.43 4.85
CA GLU A 81 6.11 -3.17 6.05
C GLU A 81 6.87 -2.74 7.31
N CYS A 82 8.18 -2.49 7.20
CA CYS A 82 8.96 -1.92 8.30
C CYS A 82 8.41 -0.56 8.71
N ALA A 83 8.10 0.33 7.76
CA ALA A 83 7.59 1.67 8.06
C ALA A 83 6.19 1.66 8.70
N ARG A 84 5.38 0.65 8.39
CA ARG A 84 4.05 0.44 9.00
C ARG A 84 4.12 -0.02 10.46
N HIS A 85 5.28 -0.47 10.93
CA HIS A 85 5.42 -1.00 12.28
C HIS A 85 5.33 0.13 13.36
N PRO A 86 4.61 -0.04 14.47
CA PRO A 86 4.47 1.00 15.50
C PRO A 86 5.79 1.58 16.05
N ARG A 87 6.84 0.75 16.12
CA ARG A 87 8.18 1.18 16.57
C ARG A 87 8.83 2.19 15.62
N THR A 88 8.79 1.94 14.32
CA THR A 88 9.32 2.85 13.29
C THR A 88 8.46 4.09 13.18
N ALA A 89 7.13 3.98 13.29
CA ALA A 89 6.23 5.13 13.37
C ALA A 89 6.57 6.05 14.56
N ARG A 90 6.82 5.47 15.75
CA ARG A 90 7.23 6.23 16.94
C ARG A 90 8.62 6.85 16.79
N ALA A 91 9.59 6.11 16.25
CA ALA A 91 10.94 6.60 16.00
C ALA A 91 10.96 7.75 14.98
N HIS A 92 10.18 7.63 13.89
CA HIS A 92 10.04 8.67 12.89
C HIS A 92 9.35 9.92 13.45
N ALA A 93 8.27 9.75 14.24
CA ALA A 93 7.61 10.87 14.91
C ALA A 93 8.56 11.61 15.87
N ALA A 94 9.39 10.88 16.64
CA ALA A 94 10.40 11.46 17.50
C ALA A 94 11.48 12.21 16.70
N ALA A 95 11.98 11.64 15.60
CA ALA A 95 12.96 12.30 14.73
C ALA A 95 12.42 13.60 14.10
N VAL A 96 11.16 13.60 13.65
CA VAL A 96 10.48 14.79 13.12
C VAL A 96 10.28 15.84 14.22
N ALA A 97 9.94 15.44 15.44
CA ALA A 97 9.82 16.36 16.58
C ALA A 97 11.17 17.02 16.92
N SER A 98 12.26 16.25 16.94
CA SER A 98 13.62 16.78 17.14
C SER A 98 14.05 17.70 15.99
N SER A 99 13.74 17.36 14.73
CA SER A 99 14.03 18.21 13.57
C SER A 99 13.27 19.55 13.60
N ARG A 100 12.03 19.57 14.11
CA ARG A 100 11.28 20.83 14.32
C ARG A 100 11.84 21.65 15.48
N ALA A 101 12.36 20.99 16.51
CA ALA A 101 13.01 21.67 17.64
C ALA A 101 14.37 22.28 17.27
N SER A 102 15.08 21.72 16.28
CA SER A 102 16.39 22.22 15.81
C SER A 102 16.36 23.51 14.98
N GLY A 103 15.24 24.24 14.94
CA GLY A 103 15.15 25.61 14.40
C GLY A 103 15.81 26.71 15.25
N THR A 104 16.66 26.36 16.23
CA THR A 104 17.43 27.32 17.05
C THR A 104 18.76 26.68 17.46
N ALA A 105 19.84 27.46 17.32
CA ALA A 105 21.24 27.08 17.49
C ALA A 105 21.64 26.66 18.94
N PRO A 106 22.79 25.99 19.15
CA PRO A 106 23.01 25.04 20.24
C PRO A 106 23.92 25.54 21.38
N ALA A 107 23.90 24.85 22.53
CA ALA A 107 24.99 24.73 23.51
C ALA A 107 24.71 23.56 24.50
N PRO A 108 25.66 23.13 25.37
CA PRO A 108 26.90 22.41 25.08
C PRO A 108 26.96 21.02 25.81
N VAL A 109 28.04 20.28 25.54
CA VAL A 109 28.37 18.93 26.05
C VAL A 109 28.77 18.87 27.54
N ALA A 110 28.45 17.75 28.21
CA ALA A 110 29.21 17.21 29.35
C ALA A 110 28.94 15.70 29.55
N GLY A 111 30.00 14.86 29.52
CA GLY A 111 30.02 13.52 30.14
C GLY A 111 30.40 13.63 31.64
N PRO A 112 30.64 12.54 32.42
CA PRO A 112 31.16 11.22 31.98
C PRO A 112 30.58 9.96 32.68
N LEU A 113 31.01 8.80 32.15
CA LEU A 113 31.32 7.48 32.77
C LEU A 113 30.61 7.06 34.07
N GLY A 114 29.80 6.00 33.96
CA GLY A 114 29.42 5.10 35.05
C GLY A 114 29.78 3.67 34.65
N ASP A 115 30.65 3.06 35.45
CA ASP A 115 31.12 1.69 35.43
C ASP A 115 30.12 0.79 36.17
N GLU A 116 29.52 -0.20 35.50
CA GLU A 116 28.85 -1.33 36.14
C GLU A 116 29.10 -2.59 35.30
N CYS A 117 30.04 -3.41 35.75
CA CYS A 117 30.17 -4.82 35.38
C CYS A 117 29.16 -5.62 36.22
N ASP A 118 28.15 -6.23 35.57
CA ASP A 118 27.26 -7.22 36.19
C ASP A 118 27.42 -8.57 35.49
N ASP A 119 27.67 -9.60 36.30
CA ASP A 119 27.97 -10.96 35.92
C ASP A 119 26.67 -11.73 35.59
N GLY A 120 26.31 -11.77 34.30
CA GLY A 120 25.17 -12.54 33.79
C GLY A 120 25.58 -13.51 32.69
N PHE A 121 25.61 -14.82 33.01
CA PHE A 121 25.94 -15.91 32.11
C PHE A 121 25.10 -15.93 30.82
N GLY A 122 25.71 -15.59 29.68
CA GLY A 122 25.16 -15.84 28.34
C GLY A 122 25.91 -15.08 27.25
N THR A 123 26.39 -15.79 26.23
CA THR A 123 27.11 -15.24 25.06
C THR A 123 26.30 -14.19 24.30
N GLU A 124 26.49 -12.90 24.62
CA GLU A 124 25.71 -11.78 24.06
C GLU A 124 26.48 -10.90 23.04
N THR A 125 27.27 -11.52 22.18
CA THR A 125 27.90 -10.85 21.01
C THR A 125 27.52 -11.48 19.69
N ASP A 126 26.27 -11.96 19.60
CA ASP A 126 25.73 -12.63 18.41
C ASP A 126 24.38 -12.05 17.95
N SER A 127 24.02 -10.82 18.36
CA SER A 127 22.78 -10.14 17.90
C SER A 127 22.73 -9.91 16.39
N CYS A 128 23.85 -10.07 15.67
CA CYS A 128 23.95 -9.97 14.22
C CYS A 128 23.85 -11.34 13.51
N ARG A 129 23.91 -12.46 14.24
CA ARG A 129 23.82 -13.81 13.66
C ARG A 129 22.38 -14.29 13.75
N ARG A 130 21.90 -14.76 12.60
CA ARG A 130 20.55 -15.32 12.39
C ARG A 130 20.14 -16.20 13.59
N PRO A 131 18.98 -15.97 14.22
CA PRO A 131 18.50 -16.88 15.26
C PRO A 131 18.41 -18.30 14.67
N PRO A 132 18.86 -19.35 15.38
CA PRO A 132 19.17 -20.68 14.83
C PRO A 132 18.01 -21.44 14.17
N CYS A 133 16.82 -20.86 14.05
CA CYS A 133 15.66 -21.45 13.42
C CYS A 133 14.81 -20.44 12.62
N LEU A 134 15.40 -19.32 12.18
CA LEU A 134 14.68 -18.26 11.45
C LEU A 134 13.88 -18.80 10.25
N ARG A 135 14.49 -19.69 9.46
CA ARG A 135 13.82 -20.30 8.29
C ARG A 135 12.55 -21.02 8.69
N LEU A 136 12.67 -21.93 9.66
CA LEU A 136 11.55 -22.73 10.13
C LEU A 136 10.45 -21.84 10.69
N ARG A 137 10.82 -20.83 11.50
CA ARG A 137 9.88 -19.89 12.11
C ARG A 137 9.15 -19.02 11.09
N VAL A 138 9.85 -18.54 10.05
CA VAL A 138 9.21 -17.78 8.95
C VAL A 138 8.28 -18.69 8.17
N LEU A 139 8.75 -19.86 7.72
CA LEU A 139 7.96 -20.75 6.87
C LEU A 139 6.73 -21.31 7.60
N SER A 140 6.84 -21.66 8.89
CA SER A 140 5.67 -22.07 9.69
C SER A 140 4.67 -20.92 9.85
N GLY A 141 5.18 -19.70 10.10
CA GLY A 141 4.36 -18.50 10.23
C GLY A 141 3.67 -18.06 8.94
N VAL A 142 4.22 -18.37 7.76
CA VAL A 142 3.56 -18.03 6.48
C VAL A 142 2.59 -19.13 6.03
N THR A 143 2.82 -20.39 6.41
CA THR A 143 2.06 -21.54 5.87
C THR A 143 0.98 -22.09 6.80
N GLY A 144 1.03 -21.78 8.11
CA GLY A 144 0.09 -22.29 9.11
C GLY A 144 -1.39 -22.08 8.73
N PRO A 145 -2.26 -23.11 8.87
CA PRO A 145 -3.67 -23.00 8.52
C PRO A 145 -4.42 -21.95 9.36
N ASP A 146 -4.06 -21.87 10.65
CA ASP A 146 -4.63 -20.92 11.63
C ASP A 146 -4.34 -19.45 11.29
N LEU A 147 -3.39 -19.21 10.37
CA LEU A 147 -2.96 -17.86 9.97
C LEU A 147 -3.64 -17.40 8.68
N SER A 148 -4.68 -18.08 8.19
CA SER A 148 -5.46 -17.65 7.02
C SER A 148 -6.06 -16.24 7.17
N GLY A 149 -6.73 -15.96 8.29
CA GLY A 149 -7.28 -14.63 8.58
C GLY A 149 -6.20 -13.56 8.70
N TYR A 150 -5.08 -13.89 9.37
CA TYR A 150 -3.92 -13.00 9.46
C TYR A 150 -3.34 -12.66 8.09
N ARG A 151 -3.20 -13.66 7.20
CA ARG A 151 -2.69 -13.46 5.83
C ARG A 151 -3.60 -12.58 5.00
N ALA A 152 -4.92 -12.80 5.07
CA ALA A 152 -5.90 -11.96 4.39
C ALA A 152 -5.80 -10.51 4.86
N HIS A 153 -5.74 -10.29 6.17
CA HIS A 153 -5.57 -8.94 6.74
C HIS A 153 -4.27 -8.25 6.30
N ILE A 154 -3.14 -8.97 6.34
CA ILE A 154 -1.84 -8.43 5.89
C ILE A 154 -1.85 -8.11 4.39
N ALA A 155 -2.46 -8.97 3.58
CA ALA A 155 -2.58 -8.74 2.14
C ALA A 155 -3.46 -7.52 1.82
N GLU A 156 -4.55 -7.33 2.55
CA GLU A 156 -5.50 -6.22 2.37
C GLU A 156 -4.92 -4.88 2.81
N ARG A 157 -4.23 -4.80 3.96
CA ARG A 157 -3.62 -3.53 4.42
C ARG A 157 -2.51 -3.02 3.49
N ALA A 158 -1.98 -3.88 2.63
CA ALA A 158 -1.00 -3.52 1.61
C ALA A 158 -1.74 -3.17 0.31
N ASP A 159 -2.44 -2.03 0.29
CA ASP A 159 -3.30 -1.64 -0.82
C ASP A 159 -2.62 -0.71 -1.86
N SER A 160 -1.63 0.05 -1.42
CA SER A 160 -1.07 1.16 -2.20
C SER A 160 0.17 0.75 -3.00
N PHE A 161 -0.01 0.48 -4.29
CA PHE A 161 1.05 0.21 -5.26
C PHE A 161 0.96 1.16 -6.46
N ASP A 162 2.11 1.54 -7.04
CA ASP A 162 2.17 2.34 -8.25
C ASP A 162 1.83 1.51 -9.51
N ARG A 163 1.87 2.15 -10.70
CA ARG A 163 1.60 1.47 -11.98
C ARG A 163 2.60 0.36 -12.32
N GLY A 164 3.83 0.43 -11.78
CA GLY A 164 4.84 -0.62 -11.95
C GLY A 164 4.69 -1.76 -10.96
N GLY A 165 3.72 -1.65 -10.03
CA GLY A 165 3.49 -2.60 -8.96
C GLY A 165 4.40 -2.40 -7.76
N PHE A 166 5.14 -1.29 -7.63
CA PHE A 166 5.97 -0.99 -6.45
C PHE A 166 5.15 -0.36 -5.33
N PRO A 167 5.39 -0.71 -4.05
CA PRO A 167 4.63 -0.15 -2.95
C PRO A 167 4.92 1.35 -2.80
N VAL A 168 3.86 2.15 -2.62
CA VAL A 168 3.97 3.59 -2.45
C VAL A 168 4.26 3.91 -0.97
N PRO A 169 5.33 4.68 -0.65
CA PRO A 169 5.64 5.05 0.72
C PRO A 169 4.50 5.84 1.38
N PRO A 170 4.27 5.70 2.69
CA PRO A 170 3.22 6.43 3.40
C PRO A 170 3.38 7.96 3.35
N SER A 171 4.59 8.48 3.14
CA SER A 171 4.83 9.94 2.99
C SER A 171 4.38 10.50 1.63
N GLN A 172 4.20 9.64 0.61
CA GLN A 172 3.66 9.99 -0.71
C GLN A 172 2.18 9.58 -0.86
N GLN A 173 1.59 8.98 0.17
CA GLN A 173 0.14 8.84 0.27
C GLN A 173 -0.44 10.24 0.51
N CYS A 174 -0.54 11.01 -0.57
CA CYS A 174 -1.36 12.20 -0.61
C CYS A 174 -2.77 11.77 -0.17
N PRO A 175 -3.45 12.51 0.71
CA PRO A 175 -4.84 12.23 1.04
C PRO A 175 -5.72 12.53 -0.18
N ASP A 176 -5.70 11.65 -1.18
CA ASP A 176 -6.52 11.70 -2.40
C ASP A 176 -8.00 11.38 -2.12
N THR A 177 -8.41 11.36 -0.85
CA THR A 177 -9.77 11.05 -0.40
C THR A 177 -10.77 12.19 -0.63
N LEU A 178 -10.30 13.40 -0.99
CA LEU A 178 -11.18 14.54 -1.31
C LEU A 178 -11.47 14.68 -2.80
N SER A 179 -10.56 14.29 -3.70
CA SER A 179 -10.75 14.44 -5.16
C SER A 179 -11.66 13.36 -5.75
N SER A 180 -11.57 12.12 -5.25
CA SER A 180 -12.35 10.97 -5.73
C SER A 180 -13.86 11.10 -5.45
N ARG A 181 -14.27 11.94 -4.49
CA ARG A 181 -15.69 12.17 -4.14
C ARG A 181 -16.39 13.20 -5.02
N LEU A 182 -15.65 14.05 -5.74
CA LEU A 182 -16.21 15.12 -6.56
C LEU A 182 -16.43 14.69 -8.03
N VAL A 183 -15.72 13.67 -8.50
CA VAL A 183 -15.84 13.11 -9.85
C VAL A 183 -17.27 12.57 -10.15
N PRO A 184 -17.90 11.74 -9.30
CA PRO A 184 -19.26 11.28 -9.58
C PRO A 184 -20.30 12.41 -9.54
N GLY A 185 -20.13 13.41 -8.67
CA GLY A 185 -21.02 14.57 -8.60
C GLY A 185 -20.93 15.47 -9.84
N LEU A 186 -19.73 15.68 -10.36
CA LEU A 186 -19.49 16.46 -11.58
C LEU A 186 -20.02 15.73 -12.82
N ILE A 187 -19.88 14.41 -12.88
CA ILE A 187 -20.48 13.58 -13.94
C ILE A 187 -22.01 13.68 -13.90
N LEU A 188 -22.64 13.57 -12.71
CA LEU A 188 -24.10 13.70 -12.56
C LEU A 188 -24.59 15.09 -12.98
N ALA A 189 -23.88 16.15 -12.58
CA ALA A 189 -24.20 17.52 -12.97
C ALA A 189 -24.06 17.73 -14.48
N ALA A 190 -23.01 17.20 -15.11
CA ALA A 190 -22.82 17.26 -16.55
C ALA A 190 -23.91 16.49 -17.32
N CYS A 191 -24.31 15.30 -16.84
CA CYS A 191 -25.42 14.54 -17.40
C CYS A 191 -26.75 15.31 -17.27
N ALA A 192 -27.04 15.91 -16.12
CA ALA A 192 -28.24 16.71 -15.90
C ALA A 192 -28.29 17.93 -16.83
N LEU A 193 -27.16 18.63 -16.99
CA LEU A 193 -27.03 19.76 -17.93
C LEU A 193 -27.28 19.31 -19.38
N LEU A 194 -26.69 18.19 -19.79
CA LEU A 194 -26.85 17.67 -21.15
C LEU A 194 -28.29 17.25 -21.45
N ILE A 195 -28.98 16.63 -20.48
CA ILE A 195 -30.41 16.31 -20.57
C ILE A 195 -31.26 17.59 -20.67
N LEU A 196 -30.98 18.61 -19.86
CA LEU A 196 -31.69 19.89 -19.92
C LEU A 196 -31.55 20.53 -21.32
N VAL A 197 -30.33 20.58 -21.85
CA VAL A 197 -30.06 21.12 -23.19
C VAL A 197 -30.81 20.33 -24.25
N LEU A 198 -30.84 18.99 -24.15
CA LEU A 198 -31.60 18.14 -25.06
C LEU A 198 -33.10 18.43 -25.00
N VAL A 199 -33.67 18.57 -23.80
CA VAL A 199 -35.10 18.90 -23.62
C VAL A 199 -35.43 20.25 -24.24
N VAL A 200 -34.61 21.28 -23.96
CA VAL A 200 -34.79 22.62 -24.55
C VAL A 200 -34.69 22.53 -26.08
N TYR A 201 -33.69 21.81 -26.60
CA TYR A 201 -33.53 21.61 -28.04
C TYR A 201 -34.77 20.96 -28.67
N VAL A 202 -35.31 19.92 -28.04
CA VAL A 202 -36.53 19.26 -28.50
C VAL A 202 -37.70 20.23 -28.43
N CYS A 203 -37.92 20.95 -27.33
CA CYS A 203 -39.00 21.94 -27.21
C CYS A 203 -38.95 23.03 -28.29
N VAL A 204 -37.75 23.54 -28.61
CA VAL A 204 -37.58 24.54 -29.68
C VAL A 204 -37.82 23.94 -31.06
N ARG A 205 -37.48 22.66 -31.25
CA ARG A 205 -37.74 21.92 -32.49
C ARG A 205 -39.21 21.51 -32.65
N THR A 206 -39.91 21.27 -31.55
CA THR A 206 -41.28 20.76 -31.52
C THR A 206 -42.32 21.84 -31.33
N THR A 207 -41.97 23.12 -31.27
CA THR A 207 -42.96 24.20 -31.38
C THR A 207 -43.65 24.08 -32.76
N PRO A 208 -44.90 23.59 -32.83
CA PRO A 208 -45.62 23.64 -34.10
C PRO A 208 -45.79 25.12 -34.45
N ALA A 209 -45.58 25.45 -35.73
CA ALA A 209 -45.73 26.81 -36.24
C ALA A 209 -47.01 27.45 -35.67
N PRO A 210 -46.98 28.73 -35.23
CA PRO A 210 -48.18 29.40 -34.74
C PRO A 210 -49.24 29.30 -35.83
N MET A 211 -50.32 28.58 -35.53
CA MET A 211 -51.42 28.36 -36.46
C MET A 211 -51.94 29.73 -36.90
N PRO A 212 -52.01 30.04 -38.20
CA PRO A 212 -52.73 31.22 -38.66
C PRO A 212 -54.20 30.97 -38.34
N TRP A 213 -54.74 31.70 -37.37
CA TRP A 213 -56.17 31.72 -37.11
C TRP A 213 -56.85 32.23 -38.39
N PRO A 214 -57.85 31.52 -38.94
CA PRO A 214 -58.80 32.11 -39.85
C PRO A 214 -60.01 32.53 -39.01
N LEU A 215 -60.14 33.82 -38.69
CA LEU A 215 -61.42 34.37 -38.29
C LEU A 215 -62.00 34.98 -39.56
N ASP A 216 -62.65 34.11 -40.33
CA ASP A 216 -63.59 34.55 -41.35
C ASP A 216 -64.94 34.93 -40.70
N PRO A 217 -65.71 35.81 -41.36
CA PRO A 217 -66.69 36.68 -40.74
C PRO A 217 -68.08 36.03 -40.71
N LEU A 218 -68.72 36.02 -39.55
CA LEU A 218 -70.15 35.74 -39.41
C LEU A 218 -70.81 36.83 -38.55
N VAL A 219 -70.89 38.03 -39.13
CA VAL A 219 -71.90 39.04 -38.74
C VAL A 219 -72.86 39.16 -39.92
N THR A 220 -73.83 38.25 -39.98
CA THR A 220 -75.11 38.46 -40.68
C THR A 220 -76.18 37.67 -39.94
N MET A 221 -76.72 38.26 -38.87
CA MET A 221 -78.12 38.08 -38.46
C MET A 221 -78.47 39.21 -37.50
N SER A 222 -78.99 40.32 -38.03
CA SER A 222 -80.00 41.14 -37.37
C SER A 222 -80.53 42.20 -38.34
N GLY A 223 -81.86 42.26 -38.52
CA GLY A 223 -82.58 43.41 -39.07
C GLY A 223 -82.99 43.30 -40.52
#